data_AF-A0A7C4W9P7-F1
#
_entry.id   AF-A0A7C4W9P7-F1
#
_cell.length_a   1.000
_cell.length_b   1.000
_cell.length_c   1.000
_cell.angle_alpha   90.00
_cell.angle_beta   90.00
_cell.angle_gamma   90.00
#
_symmetry.space_group_name_H-M   'P 1'
#
loop_
_entity.id
_entity.type
_entity.pdbx_description
1 polymer ?
#
loop_
_entity_poly.entity_id
_entity_poly.type
_entity_poly.pdbx_seq_one_letter_code
_entity_poly.pdbx_strand_id
1 'polypeptide(L)'
;MFYFRQQKKNQERLDMRSEANCIPCVIRQAQRIVLFSKGKEEDFINVTKLVMDMVGNLSLEDPPSIFTSYVIREVYNYLKNPDPFLELKKEMNRIGKKRVNEVRLLLEKEKDKIYGAIKYAACGNIIDIGPQNNFDLEQHIKNLSFKRDDYKI
;
A
#
# COMPACT_ATOMS: atom_id res chain seq x y z
N MET A 1 9.47 24.86 3.10
CA MET A 1 10.92 24.65 3.31
C MET A 1 11.36 24.44 4.77
N PHE A 2 10.59 24.83 5.80
CA PHE A 2 11.04 24.71 7.21
C PHE A 2 10.79 23.34 7.89
N TYR A 3 9.97 22.47 7.31
CA TYR A 3 9.55 21.22 7.98
C TYR A 3 10.59 20.08 7.92
N PHE A 4 11.59 20.17 7.03
CA PHE A 4 12.56 19.09 6.80
C PHE A 4 13.83 19.18 7.67
N ARG A 5 14.05 20.27 8.41
CA ARG A 5 15.30 20.48 9.17
C ARG A 5 15.29 19.96 10.62
N GLN A 6 14.16 19.51 11.16
CA GLN A 6 14.04 19.30 12.61
C GLN A 6 14.00 17.84 13.09
N GLN A 7 14.17 16.83 12.23
CA GLN A 7 14.15 15.41 12.66
C GLN A 7 15.51 14.70 12.59
N LYS A 8 16.60 15.38 12.93
CA LYS A 8 17.89 14.72 13.19
C LYS A 8 18.28 14.89 14.64
N LYS A 9 17.78 14.01 15.50
CA LYS A 9 18.46 13.59 16.75
C LYS A 9 17.81 12.30 17.25
N ASN A 10 18.59 11.22 17.20
CA ASN A 10 18.36 9.91 17.81
C ASN A 10 17.26 9.04 17.20
N GLN A 11 17.49 8.56 15.97
CA GLN A 11 16.77 7.39 15.46
C GLN A 11 17.81 6.30 15.16
N GLU A 12 17.65 5.14 15.81
CA GLU A 12 18.43 3.93 15.55
C GLU A 12 18.50 3.68 14.03
N ARG A 13 19.66 3.21 13.55
CA ARG A 13 19.90 2.94 12.13
C ARG A 13 18.81 1.99 11.63
N LEU A 14 17.91 2.50 10.78
CA LEU A 14 16.94 1.66 10.08
C LEU A 14 17.73 0.86 9.01
N ASP A 15 17.62 -0.46 9.05
CA ASP A 15 18.37 -1.39 8.17
C ASP A 15 17.97 -1.29 6.69
N MET A 16 16.91 -0.54 6.36
CA MET A 16 16.40 -0.37 5.00
C MET A 16 16.44 1.09 4.59
N ARG A 17 16.97 1.35 3.39
CA ARG A 17 17.09 2.68 2.80
C ARG A 17 16.37 2.76 1.47
N SER A 18 16.00 3.97 1.06
CA SER A 18 15.44 4.21 -0.26
C SER A 18 16.52 4.05 -1.33
N GLU A 19 16.12 3.58 -2.50
CA GLU A 19 17.01 3.34 -3.64
C GLU A 19 16.57 4.17 -4.84
N ALA A 20 17.39 4.19 -5.91
CA ALA A 20 17.07 4.94 -7.13
C ALA A 20 15.66 4.62 -7.69
N ASN A 21 15.22 3.37 -7.57
CA ASN A 21 13.89 2.93 -8.02
C ASN A 21 12.72 3.50 -7.19
N CYS A 22 12.96 4.02 -5.99
CA CYS A 22 11.95 4.68 -5.17
C CYS A 22 11.47 5.99 -5.80
N ILE A 23 12.34 6.68 -6.56
CA ILE A 23 12.03 7.95 -7.23
C ILE A 23 10.92 7.80 -8.28
N PRO A 24 11.06 6.95 -9.32
CA PRO A 24 9.98 6.76 -10.28
C PRO A 24 8.77 6.05 -9.65
N CYS A 25 8.94 5.28 -8.58
CA CYS A 25 7.84 4.67 -7.84
C CYS A 25 6.94 5.71 -7.19
N VAL A 26 7.52 6.70 -6.47
CA VAL A 26 6.73 7.69 -5.75
C VAL A 26 5.97 8.63 -6.70
N ILE A 27 6.54 8.94 -7.87
CA ILE A 27 5.87 9.72 -8.92
C ILE A 27 4.61 8.97 -9.41
N ARG A 28 4.72 7.66 -9.69
CA ARG A 28 3.56 6.84 -10.09
C ARG A 28 2.50 6.80 -8.98
N GLN A 29 2.90 6.70 -7.71
CA GLN A 29 1.97 6.72 -6.59
C GLN A 29 1.23 8.05 -6.48
N ALA A 30 1.93 9.17 -6.65
CA ALA A 30 1.33 10.50 -6.66
C ALA A 30 0.29 10.64 -7.79
N GLN A 31 0.59 10.17 -8.99
CA GLN A 31 -0.38 10.18 -10.10
C GLN A 31 -1.60 9.29 -9.82
N ARG A 32 -1.43 8.12 -9.19
CA ARG A 32 -2.57 7.29 -8.75
C ARG A 32 -3.46 8.04 -7.76
N ILE A 33 -2.88 8.83 -6.85
CA ILE A 33 -3.64 9.62 -5.88
C ILE A 33 -4.49 10.69 -6.58
N VAL A 34 -3.94 11.36 -7.60
CA VAL A 34 -4.71 12.31 -8.44
C VAL A 34 -5.87 11.60 -9.12
N LEU A 35 -5.63 10.44 -9.71
CA LEU A 35 -6.66 9.62 -10.36
C LEU A 35 -7.80 9.25 -9.38
N PHE A 36 -7.48 8.75 -8.18
CA PHE A 36 -8.48 8.39 -7.19
C PHE A 36 -9.23 9.61 -6.62
N SER A 37 -8.59 10.79 -6.62
CA SER A 37 -9.23 12.06 -6.28
C SER A 37 -10.07 12.65 -7.42
N LYS A 38 -10.17 11.97 -8.57
CA LYS A 38 -10.84 12.48 -9.79
C LYS A 38 -10.28 13.83 -10.25
N GLY A 39 -8.96 14.02 -10.11
CA GLY A 39 -8.26 15.22 -10.55
C GLY A 39 -8.26 15.38 -12.07
N LYS A 40 -8.03 16.61 -12.53
CA LYS A 40 -7.94 16.96 -13.96
C LYS A 40 -6.51 16.84 -14.46
N GLU A 41 -6.30 16.94 -15.76
CA GLU A 41 -4.96 16.88 -16.38
C GLU A 41 -3.96 17.86 -15.74
N GLU A 42 -4.41 19.07 -15.41
CA GLU A 42 -3.61 20.07 -14.70
C GLU A 42 -3.13 19.57 -13.32
N ASP A 43 -3.95 18.82 -12.59
CA ASP A 43 -3.57 18.25 -11.30
C ASP A 43 -2.46 17.21 -11.46
N PHE A 44 -2.51 16.39 -12.51
CA PHE A 44 -1.43 15.42 -12.81
C PHE A 44 -0.10 16.14 -13.05
N ILE A 45 -0.12 17.22 -13.84
CA ILE A 45 1.07 18.02 -14.15
C ILE A 45 1.62 18.67 -12.88
N ASN A 46 0.77 19.36 -12.11
CA ASN A 46 1.17 20.11 -10.94
C ASN A 46 1.66 19.21 -9.80
N VAL A 47 0.98 18.07 -9.56
CA VAL A 47 1.44 17.07 -8.60
C VAL A 47 2.76 16.45 -9.04
N THR A 48 2.94 16.15 -10.33
CA THR A 48 4.22 15.60 -10.82
C THR A 48 5.37 16.59 -10.59
N LYS A 49 5.17 17.88 -10.92
CA LYS A 49 6.16 18.94 -10.66
C LYS A 49 6.48 19.08 -9.16
N LEU A 50 5.46 19.09 -8.31
CA LEU A 50 5.59 19.13 -6.85
C LEU A 50 6.45 17.94 -6.35
N VAL A 51 6.14 16.72 -6.79
CA VAL A 51 6.86 15.51 -6.39
C VAL A 51 8.31 15.54 -6.85
N MET A 52 8.57 16.00 -8.08
CA MET A 52 9.94 16.12 -8.60
C MET A 52 10.79 17.09 -7.78
N ASP A 53 10.23 18.25 -7.41
CA ASP A 53 10.92 19.21 -6.55
C ASP A 53 11.21 18.63 -5.16
N MET A 54 10.24 17.93 -4.57
CA MET A 54 10.45 17.26 -3.28
C MET A 54 11.54 16.19 -3.36
N VAL A 55 11.46 15.29 -4.33
CA VAL A 55 12.41 14.18 -4.47
C VAL A 55 13.84 14.67 -4.73
N GLY A 56 14.01 15.80 -5.42
CA GLY A 56 15.32 16.44 -5.57
C GLY A 56 15.97 16.88 -4.25
N ASN A 57 15.18 17.05 -3.19
CA ASN A 57 15.62 17.55 -1.89
C ASN A 57 15.52 16.50 -0.76
N LEU A 58 14.82 15.39 -0.96
CA LEU A 58 14.65 14.33 0.04
C LEU A 58 15.87 13.43 0.12
N SER A 59 16.19 12.96 1.34
CA SER A 59 17.27 12.01 1.55
C SER A 59 16.81 10.59 1.25
N LEU A 60 17.63 9.83 0.52
CA LEU A 60 17.42 8.39 0.34
C LEU A 60 17.87 7.54 1.55
N GLU A 61 18.43 8.17 2.59
CA GLU A 61 18.80 7.48 3.83
C GLU A 61 17.57 7.02 4.62
N ASP A 62 16.41 7.64 4.39
CA ASP A 62 15.16 7.21 4.99
C ASP A 62 14.64 5.93 4.31
N PRO A 63 13.99 5.01 5.05
CA PRO A 63 13.32 3.86 4.46
C PRO A 63 12.31 4.26 3.38
N PRO A 64 12.06 3.40 2.38
CA PRO A 64 11.11 3.67 1.30
C PRO A 64 9.73 4.11 1.78
N SER A 65 9.24 3.53 2.89
CA SER A 65 7.95 3.89 3.49
C SER A 65 7.91 5.31 4.02
N ILE A 66 8.96 5.77 4.71
CA ILE A 66 9.07 7.12 5.26
C ILE A 66 9.25 8.13 4.13
N PHE A 67 10.18 7.88 3.22
CA PHE A 67 10.43 8.70 2.02
C PHE A 67 9.13 8.93 1.23
N THR A 68 8.41 7.85 0.94
CA THR A 68 7.14 7.90 0.20
C THR A 68 6.06 8.64 0.98
N SER A 69 5.99 8.46 2.30
CA SER A 69 4.98 9.10 3.15
C SER A 69 5.09 10.63 3.15
N TYR A 70 6.32 11.18 3.10
CA TYR A 70 6.50 12.63 2.98
C TYR A 70 5.86 13.17 1.71
N VAL A 71 6.10 12.49 0.57
CA VAL A 71 5.55 12.90 -0.71
C VAL A 71 4.03 12.75 -0.73
N ILE A 72 3.49 11.59 -0.34
CA ILE A 72 2.04 11.32 -0.34
C ILE A 72 1.28 12.37 0.47
N ARG A 73 1.81 12.75 1.65
CA ARG A 73 1.19 13.77 2.50
C ARG A 73 1.08 15.12 1.81
N GLU A 74 2.12 15.56 1.11
CA GLU A 74 2.07 16.83 0.38
C GLU A 74 1.12 16.76 -0.83
N VAL A 75 1.01 15.61 -1.49
CA VAL A 75 0.01 15.40 -2.55
C VAL A 75 -1.42 15.51 -1.99
N TYR A 76 -1.68 14.94 -0.80
CA TYR A 76 -2.99 15.06 -0.15
C TYR A 76 -3.32 16.53 0.19
N ASN A 77 -2.33 17.26 0.70
CA ASN A 77 -2.46 18.69 1.02
C ASN A 77 -2.77 19.51 -0.24
N TYR A 78 -2.03 19.27 -1.33
CA TYR A 78 -2.25 19.94 -2.62
C TYR A 78 -3.67 19.71 -3.14
N LEU A 79 -4.13 18.46 -3.13
CA LEU A 79 -5.46 18.08 -3.60
C LEU A 79 -6.60 18.47 -2.65
N LYS A 80 -6.27 18.93 -1.43
CA LYS A 80 -7.25 19.22 -0.36
C LYS A 80 -8.19 18.03 -0.08
N ASN A 81 -7.67 16.82 -0.25
CA ASN A 81 -8.41 15.58 -0.04
C ASN A 81 -7.70 14.75 1.03
N PRO A 82 -8.26 14.64 2.25
CA PRO A 82 -7.61 13.92 3.34
C PRO A 82 -7.60 12.40 3.15
N ASP A 83 -8.45 11.85 2.27
CA ASP A 83 -8.52 10.42 1.99
C ASP A 83 -8.90 10.12 0.53
N PRO A 84 -7.94 10.26 -0.40
CA PRO A 84 -8.12 9.95 -1.83
C PRO A 84 -8.64 8.54 -2.10
N PHE A 85 -8.39 7.59 -1.20
CA PHE A 85 -8.74 6.20 -1.40
C PHE A 85 -10.07 5.81 -0.72
N LEU A 86 -10.85 6.77 -0.18
CA LEU A 86 -12.07 6.48 0.58
C LEU A 86 -13.05 5.56 -0.16
N GLU A 87 -13.37 5.88 -1.41
CA GLU A 87 -14.33 5.10 -2.20
C GLU A 87 -13.78 3.73 -2.58
N LEU A 88 -12.48 3.64 -2.90
CA LEU A 88 -11.82 2.36 -3.13
C LEU A 88 -11.88 1.50 -1.85
N LYS A 89 -11.55 2.05 -0.68
CA LYS A 89 -11.61 1.34 0.61
C LYS A 89 -13.01 0.85 0.91
N LYS A 90 -14.06 1.65 0.65
CA LYS A 90 -15.46 1.22 0.82
C LYS A 90 -15.78 0.02 -0.06
N GLU A 91 -15.36 0.05 -1.31
CA GLU A 91 -15.61 -1.06 -2.24
C GLU A 91 -14.83 -2.32 -1.85
N MET A 92 -13.55 -2.19 -1.50
CA MET A 92 -12.74 -3.33 -1.01
C MET A 92 -13.35 -3.94 0.25
N ASN A 93 -13.79 -3.11 1.20
CA ASN A 93 -14.46 -3.56 2.42
C ASN A 93 -15.77 -4.30 2.11
N ARG A 94 -16.55 -3.82 1.14
CA ARG A 94 -17.79 -4.47 0.72
C ARG A 94 -17.52 -5.86 0.13
N ILE A 95 -16.51 -5.99 -0.73
CA ILE A 95 -16.15 -7.28 -1.32
C ILE A 95 -15.55 -8.21 -0.26
N GLY A 96 -14.62 -7.73 0.56
CA GLY A 96 -14.02 -8.50 1.64
C GLY A 96 -15.05 -9.08 2.62
N LYS A 97 -16.09 -8.30 2.97
CA LYS A 97 -17.21 -8.78 3.81
C LYS A 97 -18.00 -9.92 3.18
N LYS A 98 -18.13 -9.98 1.85
CA LYS A 98 -18.78 -11.13 1.18
C LYS A 98 -17.91 -12.38 1.28
N ARG A 99 -16.61 -12.21 1.02
CA ARG A 99 -15.63 -13.30 1.00
C ARG A 99 -15.31 -13.87 2.38
N VAL A 100 -15.40 -13.08 3.45
CA VAL A 100 -15.10 -13.58 4.81
C VAL A 100 -16.00 -14.74 5.25
N ASN A 101 -17.25 -14.77 4.77
CA ASN A 101 -18.16 -15.88 5.06
C ASN A 101 -17.76 -17.15 4.29
N GLU A 102 -17.36 -17.02 3.02
CA GLU A 102 -16.80 -18.12 2.22
C GLU A 102 -15.55 -18.71 2.90
N VAL A 103 -14.61 -17.84 3.28
CA VAL A 103 -13.39 -18.20 4.02
C VAL A 103 -13.71 -18.98 5.29
N ARG A 104 -14.70 -18.53 6.08
CA ARG A 104 -15.08 -19.20 7.33
C ARG A 104 -15.55 -20.64 7.07
N LEU A 105 -16.36 -20.86 6.02
CA LEU A 105 -16.83 -22.20 5.66
C LEU A 105 -15.71 -23.12 5.17
N LEU A 106 -14.71 -22.56 4.46
CA LEU A 106 -13.54 -23.31 4.03
C LEU A 106 -12.63 -23.68 5.22
N LEU A 107 -12.44 -22.75 6.16
CA LEU A 107 -11.68 -22.96 7.39
C LEU A 107 -12.24 -24.09 8.25
N GLU A 108 -13.55 -24.28 8.32
CA GLU A 108 -14.15 -25.38 9.08
C GLU A 108 -13.76 -26.76 8.55
N LYS A 109 -13.37 -26.86 7.27
CA LYS A 109 -12.93 -28.11 6.62
C LYS A 109 -11.43 -28.36 6.76
N GLU A 110 -10.66 -27.37 7.22
CA GLU A 110 -9.21 -27.49 7.40
C GLU A 110 -8.88 -28.36 8.62
N LYS A 111 -7.89 -29.23 8.46
CA LYS A 111 -7.37 -30.04 9.58
C LYS A 111 -6.67 -29.18 10.63
N ASP A 112 -5.96 -28.14 10.17
CA ASP A 112 -5.25 -27.18 11.00
C ASP A 112 -5.84 -25.79 10.76
N LYS A 113 -6.86 -25.44 11.54
CA LYS A 113 -7.66 -24.22 11.35
C LYS A 113 -6.85 -22.94 11.55
N ILE A 114 -5.87 -22.95 12.45
CA ILE A 114 -5.03 -21.77 12.72
C ILE A 114 -4.07 -21.56 11.55
N TYR A 115 -3.39 -22.60 11.08
CA TYR A 115 -2.54 -22.49 9.90
C TYR A 115 -3.32 -22.09 8.64
N GLY A 116 -4.53 -22.66 8.48
CA GLY A 116 -5.49 -22.22 7.49
C GLY A 116 -5.71 -20.72 7.58
N ALA A 117 -6.12 -20.21 8.75
CA ALA A 117 -6.46 -18.81 8.96
C ALA A 117 -5.29 -17.87 8.62
N ILE A 118 -4.07 -18.26 8.95
CA ILE A 118 -2.86 -17.52 8.58
C ILE A 118 -2.72 -17.42 7.05
N LYS A 119 -2.89 -18.53 6.32
CA LYS A 119 -2.87 -18.53 4.84
C LYS A 119 -3.99 -17.68 4.25
N TYR A 120 -5.22 -17.77 4.77
CA TYR A 120 -6.34 -16.96 4.29
C TYR A 120 -6.09 -15.46 4.54
N ALA A 121 -5.56 -15.09 5.71
CA ALA A 121 -5.20 -13.71 6.03
C ALA A 121 -4.08 -13.17 5.13
N ALA A 122 -3.03 -13.97 4.90
CA ALA A 122 -1.95 -13.62 3.98
C ALA A 122 -2.46 -13.44 2.55
N CYS A 123 -3.35 -14.32 2.09
CA CYS A 123 -4.00 -14.18 0.80
C CYS A 123 -4.76 -12.84 0.73
N GLY A 124 -5.55 -12.50 1.74
CA GLY A 124 -6.25 -11.20 1.86
C GLY A 124 -5.37 -9.97 1.62
N ASN A 125 -4.09 -10.01 2.02
CA ASN A 125 -3.14 -8.91 1.81
C ASN A 125 -2.53 -8.86 0.39
N ILE A 126 -2.54 -9.98 -0.33
CA ILE A 126 -2.04 -10.08 -1.71
C ILE A 126 -3.14 -9.68 -2.70
N ILE A 127 -4.41 -9.93 -2.34
CA ILE A 127 -5.53 -9.69 -3.23
C ILE A 127 -5.79 -8.18 -3.34
N ASP A 128 -5.40 -7.59 -4.46
CA ASP A 128 -5.95 -6.31 -4.90
C ASP A 128 -7.35 -6.62 -5.47
N ILE A 129 -8.38 -6.55 -4.61
CA ILE A 129 -9.77 -6.90 -4.95
C ILE A 129 -10.40 -5.81 -5.85
N GLY A 130 -9.72 -5.39 -6.92
CA GLY A 130 -10.27 -4.48 -7.91
C GLY A 130 -11.54 -5.05 -8.57
N PRO A 131 -12.48 -4.20 -9.03
CA PRO A 131 -13.79 -4.61 -9.54
C PRO A 131 -13.77 -5.50 -10.79
N GLN A 132 -12.61 -5.80 -11.38
CA GLN A 132 -12.47 -6.55 -12.63
C GLN A 132 -11.88 -7.97 -12.47
N ASN A 133 -11.49 -8.40 -11.27
CA ASN A 133 -10.85 -9.70 -11.13
C ASN A 133 -11.84 -10.80 -10.76
N ASN A 134 -11.96 -11.79 -11.66
CA ASN A 134 -12.57 -13.08 -11.39
C ASN A 134 -11.66 -13.85 -10.41
N PHE A 135 -11.69 -13.44 -9.15
CA PHE A 135 -10.76 -13.90 -8.14
C PHE A 135 -11.19 -15.27 -7.58
N ASP A 136 -10.43 -16.30 -7.93
CA ASP A 136 -10.51 -17.64 -7.34
C ASP A 136 -9.64 -17.71 -6.08
N LEU A 137 -10.32 -17.60 -4.93
CA LEU A 137 -9.73 -17.63 -3.60
C LEU A 137 -9.07 -18.98 -3.28
N GLU A 138 -9.70 -20.08 -3.67
CA GLU A 138 -9.18 -21.42 -3.39
C GLU A 138 -7.89 -21.66 -4.17
N GLN A 139 -7.86 -21.29 -5.45
CA GLN A 139 -6.67 -21.45 -6.28
C GLN A 139 -5.49 -20.62 -5.77
N HIS A 140 -5.72 -19.36 -5.39
CA HIS A 140 -4.65 -18.50 -4.85
C HIS A 140 -4.10 -19.04 -3.54
N ILE A 141 -4.95 -19.59 -2.67
CA ILE A 141 -4.51 -20.17 -1.40
C ILE A 141 -3.74 -21.46 -1.61
N LYS A 142 -4.18 -22.31 -2.54
CA LYS A 142 -3.47 -23.54 -2.88
C LYS A 142 -2.05 -23.26 -3.37
N ASN A 143 -1.86 -22.13 -4.07
CA ASN A 143 -0.58 -21.70 -4.60
C ASN A 143 0.23 -20.83 -3.62
N LEU A 144 -0.36 -20.42 -2.50
CA LEU A 144 0.31 -19.56 -1.53
C LEU A 144 1.35 -20.38 -0.75
N SER A 145 2.61 -19.98 -0.87
CA SER A 145 3.73 -20.52 -0.10
C SER A 145 4.45 -19.38 0.61
N PHE A 146 4.72 -19.58 1.89
CA PHE A 146 5.50 -18.63 2.65
C PHE A 146 6.99 -18.84 2.38
N LYS A 147 7.70 -17.77 2.01
CA LYS A 147 9.17 -17.82 1.87
C LYS A 147 9.85 -18.17 3.19
N ARG A 148 9.25 -17.76 4.31
CA ARG A 148 9.63 -18.12 5.67
C ARG A 148 8.34 -18.45 6.43
N ASP A 149 8.26 -19.67 6.95
CA ASP A 149 7.11 -20.17 7.69
C ASP A 149 7.54 -20.60 9.09
N ASP A 150 7.30 -19.73 10.07
CA ASP A 150 7.66 -19.99 11.47
C ASP A 150 6.53 -20.71 12.25
N TYR A 151 5.41 -21.10 11.60
CA TYR A 151 4.24 -21.62 12.30
C TYR A 151 4.43 -23.04 12.87
N LYS A 152 5.27 -23.87 12.24
CA LYS A 152 5.51 -25.27 12.65
C LYS A 152 6.89 -25.50 13.27
N ILE A 153 7.56 -24.43 13.71
CA ILE A 153 8.85 -24.52 14.40
C ILE A 153 8.63 -25.10 15.82
#